data_AF-A0A7Y3ELS8-F1
#
_entry.id   AF-A0A7Y3ELS8-F1
#
_cell.length_a   1.000
_cell.length_b   1.000
_cell.length_c   1.000
_cell.angle_alpha   90.00
_cell.angle_beta   90.00
_cell.angle_gamma   90.00
#
_symmetry.space_group_name_H-M   'P 1'
#
loop_
_entity.id
_entity.type
_entity.pdbx_description
1 polymer ?
#
loop_
_entity_poly.entity_id
_entity_poly.type
_entity_poly.pdbx_seq_one_letter_code
_entity_poly.pdbx_strand_id
1 'polypeptide(L)' 'TYELDIENGKVTHHVKGARFPNWEGTDQQRFFELSDDRLYITTAPIPALGKEWVVSLIWDRVL' A
#
# COMPACT_ATOMS: atom_id res chain seq x y z
N THR A 1 -6.02 10.88 0.35
CA THR A 1 -6.71 10.49 1.60
C THR A 1 -6.69 8.98 1.69
N TYR A 2 -7.17 8.37 2.77
CA TYR A 2 -7.21 6.92 2.88
C TYR A 2 -8.44 6.45 3.66
N GLU A 3 -8.82 5.20 3.44
CA GLU A 3 -9.85 4.46 4.15
C GLU A 3 -9.25 3.17 4.71
N LEU A 4 -9.71 2.75 5.89
CA LEU A 4 -9.24 1.54 6.57
C LEU A 4 -10.35 0.51 6.67
N ASP A 5 -10.00 -0.74 6.37
CA ASP A 5 -10.77 -1.93 6.68
C ASP A 5 -9.91 -2.76 7.65
N ILE A 6 -10.13 -2.54 8.95
CA ILE A 6 -9.34 -3.14 10.01
C ILE A 6 -9.58 -4.64 10.11
N GLU A 7 -10.83 -5.08 9.90
CA GLU A 7 -11.21 -6.49 9.99
C GLU A 7 -10.46 -7.34 8.96
N ASN A 8 -10.22 -6.79 7.77
CA ASN A 8 -9.50 -7.47 6.70
C ASN A 8 -8.03 -7.03 6.57
N GLY A 9 -7.52 -6.17 7.46
CA GLY A 9 -6.15 -5.67 7.42
C GLY A 9 -5.81 -4.91 6.14
N LYS A 10 -6.73 -4.09 5.63
CA LYS A 10 -6.59 -3.37 4.36
C LYS A 10 -6.67 -1.86 4.51
N VAL A 11 -5.88 -1.18 3.69
CA VAL A 11 -5.94 0.28 3.51
C VAL A 11 -6.16 0.60 2.04
N THR A 12 -7.10 1.48 1.76
CA THR A 12 -7.32 2.02 0.41
C THR A 12 -6.81 3.45 0.37
N HIS A 13 -5.81 3.71 -0.47
CA HIS A 13 -5.30 5.06 -0.69
C HIS A 13 -6.01 5.70 -1.89
N HIS A 14 -6.62 6.86 -1.68
CA HIS A 14 -7.13 7.71 -2.76
C HIS A 14 -6.00 8.65 -3.22
N VAL A 15 -5.34 8.25 -4.31
CA VAL A 15 -4.08 8.88 -4.76
C VAL A 15 -4.37 10.19 -5.49
N LYS A 16 -3.95 11.30 -4.89
CA LYS A 16 -4.07 12.65 -5.49
C LYS A 16 -2.83 13.10 -6.26
N GLY A 17 -1.72 12.38 -6.11
CA GLY A 17 -0.46 12.67 -6.80
C GLY A 17 0.50 11.51 -6.57
N ALA A 18 1.32 11.21 -7.57
CA ALA A 18 2.21 10.06 -7.55
C ALA A 18 3.51 10.31 -8.33
N ARG A 19 4.61 9.70 -7.86
CA ARG A 19 5.88 9.67 -8.61
C ARG A 19 5.77 8.84 -9.89
N PHE A 20 4.88 7.86 -9.89
CA PHE A 20 4.52 7.11 -11.08
C PHE A 20 3.20 7.67 -11.60
N PRO A 21 3.19 8.47 -12.70
CA PRO A 21 2.04 9.30 -13.07
C PRO A 21 0.73 8.52 -13.25
N ASN A 22 0.82 7.26 -13.71
CA ASN A 22 -0.34 6.41 -13.96
C ASN A 22 -1.16 6.08 -12.69
N TRP A 23 -0.68 6.42 -11.50
CA TRP A 23 -1.38 6.15 -10.24
C TRP A 23 -2.24 7.32 -9.77
N GLU A 24 -2.03 8.52 -10.32
CA GLU A 24 -2.84 9.68 -9.93
C GLU A 24 -4.31 9.47 -10.30
N GLY A 25 -5.21 9.82 -9.38
CA GLY A 25 -6.66 9.62 -9.54
C GLY A 25 -7.14 8.18 -9.32
N THR A 26 -6.27 7.27 -8.88
CA THR A 26 -6.64 5.86 -8.62
C THR A 26 -6.84 5.57 -7.14
N ASP A 27 -7.66 4.55 -6.88
CA ASP A 27 -7.76 3.91 -5.58
C ASP A 27 -6.81 2.72 -5.51
N GLN A 28 -5.98 2.70 -4.47
CA GLN A 28 -4.96 1.69 -4.26
C GLN A 28 -5.19 0.94 -2.97
N GLN A 29 -5.81 -0.23 -3.07
CA GLN A 29 -5.98 -1.15 -1.94
C GLN A 29 -4.68 -1.90 -1.65
N ARG A 30 -4.28 -1.95 -0.38
CA ARG A 30 -3.08 -2.61 0.13
C ARG A 30 -3.43 -3.39 1.38
N PHE A 31 -2.63 -4.41 1.70
CA PHE A 31 -2.62 -5.00 3.02
C PHE A 31 -1.72 -4.17 3.93
N PHE A 32 -2.04 -4.09 5.22
CA PHE A 32 -1.18 -3.47 6.20
C PHE A 32 -1.02 -4.32 7.46
N GLU A 33 0.13 -4.18 8.11
CA GLU A 33 0.42 -4.77 9.42
C GLU A 33 1.21 -3.77 10.26
N LEU A 34 0.84 -3.64 11.53
CA LEU A 34 1.60 -2.89 12.52
C LEU A 34 2.34 -3.88 13.40
N SER A 35 3.65 -3.74 13.50
CA SER A 35 4.50 -4.54 14.37
C SER A 35 5.57 -3.64 14.99
N ASP A 36 5.58 -3.58 16.32
CA ASP A 36 6.37 -2.64 17.12
C ASP A 36 6.21 -1.19 16.64
N ASP A 37 7.31 -0.55 16.25
CA ASP A 37 7.35 0.81 15.72
C ASP A 37 7.31 0.85 14.18
N ARG A 38 6.86 -0.22 13.53
CA ARG A 38 6.82 -0.33 12.07
C ARG A 38 5.44 -0.54 11.52
N LEU A 39 5.20 0.10 10.38
CA LEU A 39 4.06 -0.14 9.51
C LEU A 39 4.55 -0.81 8.23
N TYR A 40 4.07 -2.03 7.99
CA TYR A 40 4.26 -2.77 6.76
C TYR A 40 3.03 -2.58 5.88
N ILE A 41 3.23 -2.24 4.61
CA ILE A 41 2.18 -2.12 3.60
C ILE A 41 2.59 -2.96 2.39
N THR A 42 1.70 -3.83 1.91
CA THR A 42 1.98 -4.70 0.76
C THR A 42 0.86 -4.68 -0.28
N THR A 43 1.19 -4.96 -1.54
CA THR A 43 0.18 -5.20 -2.58
C THR A 43 -0.30 -6.65 -2.54
N ALA A 44 -1.47 -6.92 -3.12
CA ALA A 44 -1.70 -8.26 -3.67
C ALA A 44 -0.63 -8.57 -4.74
N PRO A 45 -0.40 -9.85 -5.11
CA PRO A 45 0.40 -10.17 -6.28
C PRO A 45 -0.06 -9.37 -7.50
N ILE A 46 0.88 -8.68 -8.14
CA ILE A 46 0.64 -7.92 -9.36
C ILE A 46 1.51 -8.47 -10.49
N PRO A 47 0.96 -8.57 -11.71
CA PRO A 47 1.74 -8.95 -12.88
C PRO A 47 2.70 -7.81 -13.25
N ALA A 48 3.99 -8.08 -13.22
CA ALA A 48 5.04 -7.16 -13.63
C ALA A 48 6.20 -7.91 -14.30
N LEU A 49 6.60 -7.44 -15.49
CA LEU A 49 7.71 -8.02 -16.27
C LEU A 49 7.59 -9.55 -16.48
N GLY A 50 6.36 -10.02 -16.73
CA GLY A 50 6.07 -11.44 -16.96
C GLY A 50 6.15 -12.32 -15.70
N LYS A 51 6.14 -11.73 -14.50
CA LYS A 51 6.15 -12.44 -13.20
C LYS A 51 5.14 -11.82 -12.25
N GLU A 52 4.79 -12.55 -11.19
CA GLU A 52 4.03 -12.02 -10.07
C GLU A 52 4.95 -11.34 -9.06
N TRP A 53 4.63 -10.10 -8.70
CA TRP A 53 5.39 -9.29 -7.77
C TRP A 53 4.51 -8.92 -6.58
N VAL A 54 5.09 -8.94 -5.38
CA VAL A 54 4.51 -8.31 -4.19
C VAL A 54 5.40 -7.13 -3.84
N VAL A 55 4.84 -5.93 -3.88
CA VAL A 55 5.58 -4.72 -3.52
C VAL A 55 5.35 -4.43 -2.05
N SER A 56 6.44 -4.23 -1.30
CA SER A 56 6.41 -3.90 0.13
C SER A 56 6.93 -2.49 0.39
N LEU A 57 6.24 -1.79 1.27
CA LEU A 57 6.63 -0.49 1.81
C LEU A 57 6.65 -0.59 3.33
N ILE A 58 7.78 -0.23 3.93
CA ILE A 58 7.99 -0.33 5.38
C ILE A 58 8.28 1.07 5.88
N TRP A 59 7.51 1.52 6.85
CA TRP A 59 7.71 2.80 7.53
C TRP A 59 8.13 2.54 8.97
N ASP A 60 9.17 3.24 9.41
CA ASP A 60 9.45 3.39 10.84
C ASP A 60 8.66 4.59 11.39
N ARG A 61 8.10 4.43 12.58
CA ARG A 61 7.48 5.52 13.33
C ARG A 61 8.54 6.57 13.64
N VAL A 62 8.32 7.80 13.19
CA VAL A 62 9.16 8.94 13.57
C VAL A 62 8.72 9.42 14.96
N LEU A 63 9.70 9.70 15.82
CA LEU A 63 9.51 10.23 17.18
C LEU A 63 9.17 11.72 17.18
#